data_AF-A0AAV4H899-F1
#
_entry.id   AF-A0AAV4H899-F1
#
_cell.length_a   1.000
_cell.length_b   1.000
_cell.length_c   1.000
_cell.angle_alpha   90.00
_cell.angle_beta   90.00
_cell.angle_gamma   90.00
#
_symmetry.space_group_name_H-M   'P 1'
#
loop_
_entity.id
_entity.type
_entity.pdbx_description
1 polymer ?
#
loop_
_entity_poly.entity_id
_entity_poly.type
_entity_poly.pdbx_seq_one_letter_code
_entity_poly.pdbx_strand_id
1 'polypeptide(L)'
;MPEHSKDGTQHELMSSSKSTERTLKLDIPKTNVYEIVHDKVVSRNVSARWVHLNKHTRQRIEIFQILLCRRQKEGDETVDFGHGGDHRAKSKLLEHLITGDKTWLHLSTPEIKRDSITWKHPSSPAAKKFKVK
;
A
#
# COMPACT_ATOMS: atom_id res chain seq x y z
N MET A 1 -49.04 5.75 6.93
CA MET A 1 -48.42 5.30 5.67
C MET A 1 -46.92 5.59 5.78
N PRO A 2 -46.05 4.58 5.80
CA PRO A 2 -44.61 4.75 6.04
C PRO A 2 -43.83 4.90 4.73
N GLU A 3 -42.83 5.78 4.71
CA GLU A 3 -41.80 5.79 3.68
C GLU A 3 -40.44 5.38 4.28
N HIS A 4 -39.95 4.24 3.79
CA HIS A 4 -38.55 3.81 3.74
C HIS A 4 -37.84 4.65 2.64
N SER A 5 -36.52 4.89 2.56
CA SER A 5 -35.37 4.16 3.05
C SER A 5 -34.06 4.85 2.60
N LYS A 6 -33.08 4.87 3.53
CA LYS A 6 -31.64 4.56 3.35
C LYS A 6 -30.78 5.44 2.44
N ASP A 7 -29.92 6.22 3.08
CA ASP A 7 -28.55 6.42 2.62
C ASP A 7 -27.62 6.44 3.85
N GLY A 8 -26.70 5.48 3.94
CA GLY A 8 -25.74 5.41 5.05
C GLY A 8 -25.09 4.04 5.31
N THR A 9 -25.57 2.95 4.71
CA THR A 9 -25.19 1.59 5.14
C THR A 9 -23.92 1.01 4.51
N GLN A 10 -23.22 1.70 3.61
CA GLN A 10 -22.11 1.05 2.87
C GLN A 10 -20.71 1.23 3.46
N HIS A 11 -20.48 2.21 4.35
CA HIS A 11 -19.13 2.45 4.89
C HIS A 11 -18.82 1.67 6.18
N GLU A 12 -19.82 1.10 6.85
CA GLU A 12 -19.67 0.45 8.16
C GLU A 12 -19.38 -1.06 8.08
N LEU A 13 -19.61 -1.68 6.92
CA LEU A 13 -19.56 -3.14 6.78
C LEU A 13 -18.15 -3.70 6.56
N MET A 14 -17.21 -2.91 6.02
CA MET A 14 -15.86 -3.41 5.69
C MET A 14 -14.85 -3.30 6.85
N SER A 15 -15.12 -2.48 7.87
CA SER A 15 -14.30 -2.42 9.09
C SER A 15 -14.71 -3.47 10.13
N SER A 16 -15.88 -4.10 9.98
CA SER A 16 -16.49 -4.89 11.05
C SER A 16 -15.95 -6.32 11.17
N SER A 17 -15.37 -6.92 10.12
CA SER A 17 -15.14 -8.38 10.11
C SER A 17 -14.14 -8.86 11.18
N LYS A 18 -13.07 -8.11 11.46
CA LYS A 18 -12.03 -8.53 12.42
C LYS A 18 -12.40 -8.28 13.89
N SER A 19 -13.14 -7.21 14.18
CA SER A 19 -13.67 -6.97 15.54
C SER A 19 -14.72 -8.02 15.92
N THR A 20 -15.58 -8.40 14.96
CA THR A 20 -16.63 -9.39 15.19
C THR A 20 -16.06 -10.80 15.40
N GLU A 21 -14.96 -11.15 14.72
CA GLU A 21 -14.28 -12.44 14.92
C GLU A 21 -13.68 -12.57 16.33
N ARG A 22 -13.15 -11.47 16.89
CA ARG A 22 -12.56 -11.45 18.24
C ARG A 22 -13.60 -11.49 19.36
N THR A 23 -14.73 -10.83 19.17
CA THR A 23 -15.85 -10.88 20.14
C THR A 23 -16.45 -12.28 20.25
N LEU A 24 -16.54 -13.00 19.14
CA LEU A 24 -17.03 -14.39 19.12
C LEU A 24 -16.07 -15.36 19.83
N LYS A 25 -14.76 -15.10 19.82
CA LYS A 25 -13.76 -15.94 20.48
C LYS A 25 -13.62 -15.71 21.99
N LEU A 26 -14.02 -14.54 22.48
CA LEU A 26 -13.82 -14.14 23.87
C LEU A 26 -15.12 -13.96 24.67
N ASP A 27 -16.28 -14.11 24.02
CA ASP A 27 -17.62 -13.90 24.58
C ASP A 27 -17.79 -12.52 25.25
N ILE A 28 -17.15 -11.50 24.65
CA ILE A 28 -17.19 -10.10 25.10
C ILE A 28 -18.06 -9.31 24.11
N PRO A 29 -18.97 -8.44 24.59
CA PRO A 29 -19.76 -7.58 23.71
C PRO A 29 -18.85 -6.64 22.89
N LYS A 30 -19.21 -6.43 21.62
CA LYS A 30 -18.43 -5.68 20.63
C LYS A 30 -18.06 -4.27 21.06
N THR A 31 -18.94 -3.60 21.79
CA THR A 31 -18.73 -2.26 22.34
C THR A 31 -17.57 -2.23 23.33
N ASN A 32 -17.49 -3.22 24.22
CA ASN A 32 -16.43 -3.34 25.22
C ASN A 32 -15.07 -3.68 24.58
N VAL A 33 -15.04 -4.48 23.50
CA VAL A 33 -13.81 -4.74 22.75
C VAL A 33 -13.28 -3.46 22.07
N TYR A 34 -14.17 -2.63 21.54
CA TYR A 34 -13.77 -1.36 20.91
C TYR A 34 -13.16 -0.40 21.94
N GLU A 35 -13.82 -0.19 23.07
CA GLU A 35 -13.34 0.66 24.17
C GLU A 35 -12.00 0.17 24.72
N ILE A 36 -11.83 -1.15 24.95
CA ILE A 36 -10.56 -1.70 25.44
C ILE A 36 -9.44 -1.46 24.42
N VAL A 37 -9.66 -1.76 23.14
CA VAL A 37 -8.62 -1.64 22.10
C VAL A 37 -8.24 -0.18 21.84
N HIS A 38 -9.23 0.70 21.80
CA HIS A 38 -9.03 2.11 21.46
C HIS A 38 -8.56 2.94 22.66
N ASP A 39 -9.16 2.76 23.84
CA ASP A 39 -8.95 3.68 24.96
C ASP A 39 -7.93 3.17 25.97
N LYS A 40 -7.83 1.84 26.16
CA LYS A 40 -6.87 1.24 27.12
C LYS A 40 -5.58 0.78 26.45
N VAL A 41 -5.66 0.20 25.26
CA VAL A 41 -4.49 -0.30 24.50
C VAL A 41 -4.00 0.73 23.46
N VAL A 42 -4.73 1.83 23.24
CA VAL A 42 -4.40 2.93 22.31
C VAL A 42 -4.00 2.41 20.92
N SER A 43 -4.67 1.35 20.49
CA SER A 43 -4.37 0.67 19.23
C SER A 43 -5.25 1.23 18.11
N ARG A 44 -4.62 1.72 17.05
CA ARG A 44 -5.31 2.25 15.88
C ARG A 44 -5.55 1.14 14.85
N ASN A 45 -6.74 1.13 14.25
CA ASN A 45 -6.99 0.27 13.09
C ASN A 45 -6.17 0.77 11.89
N VAL A 46 -5.29 -0.09 11.37
CA VAL A 46 -4.49 0.17 10.17
C VAL A 46 -4.90 -0.80 9.07
N SER A 47 -5.14 -0.28 7.87
CA SER A 47 -5.32 -1.12 6.68
C SER A 47 -4.01 -1.82 6.35
N ALA A 48 -4.08 -3.07 5.88
CA ALA A 48 -2.92 -3.76 5.36
C ALA A 48 -2.31 -2.97 4.20
N ARG A 49 -0.98 -2.88 4.14
CA ARG A 49 -0.26 -2.26 3.02
C ARG A 49 -0.10 -3.28 1.91
N TRP A 50 -0.17 -2.82 0.66
CA TRP A 50 0.29 -3.61 -0.47
C TRP A 50 1.79 -3.83 -0.34
N VAL A 51 2.20 -5.09 -0.19
CA VAL A 51 3.61 -5.50 -0.08
C VAL A 51 3.88 -6.49 -1.22
N HIS A 52 4.95 -6.27 -1.96
CA HIS A 52 5.39 -7.18 -3.00
C HIS A 52 5.62 -8.59 -2.45
N LEU A 53 5.21 -9.61 -3.21
CA LEU A 53 5.43 -10.99 -2.84
C LEU A 53 6.94 -11.29 -2.83
N ASN A 54 7.49 -11.53 -1.64
CA ASN A 54 8.91 -11.78 -1.45
C ASN A 54 9.15 -13.28 -1.21
N LYS A 55 9.53 -14.02 -2.25
CA LYS A 55 9.85 -15.47 -2.14
C LYS A 55 11.28 -15.77 -1.66
N HIS A 56 12.17 -14.77 -1.65
CA HIS A 56 13.61 -14.94 -1.44
C HIS A 56 14.14 -14.16 -0.23
N THR A 57 13.47 -14.28 0.92
CA THR A 57 13.82 -13.51 2.14
C THR A 57 15.26 -13.73 2.58
N ARG A 58 15.75 -14.98 2.53
CA ARG A 58 17.11 -15.35 2.94
C ARG A 58 18.18 -14.69 2.07
N GLN A 59 18.09 -14.85 0.75
CA GLN A 59 19.05 -14.28 -0.20
C GLN A 59 19.11 -12.75 -0.09
N ARG A 60 17.96 -12.09 0.15
CA ARG A 60 17.94 -10.64 0.36
C ARG A 60 18.72 -10.24 1.61
N ILE A 61 18.50 -10.92 2.73
CA ILE A 61 19.23 -10.63 3.98
C ILE A 61 20.73 -10.80 3.77
N GLU A 62 21.14 -11.90 3.13
CA GLU A 62 22.56 -12.19 2.84
C GLU A 62 23.18 -11.09 1.96
N ILE A 63 22.51 -10.71 0.86
CA ILE A 63 22.99 -9.62 -0.02
C ILE A 63 23.05 -8.29 0.74
N PHE A 64 22.02 -7.97 1.54
CA PHE A 64 22.02 -6.75 2.34
C PHE A 64 23.19 -6.72 3.33
N GLN A 65 23.46 -7.82 4.03
CA GLN A 65 24.60 -7.91 4.95
C GLN A 65 25.93 -7.69 4.23
N ILE A 66 26.11 -8.30 3.05
CA ILE A 66 27.32 -8.10 2.23
C ILE A 66 27.48 -6.62 1.85
N LEU A 67 26.41 -5.98 1.35
CA LEU A 67 26.45 -4.57 0.94
C LEU A 67 26.71 -3.63 2.12
N LEU A 68 26.15 -3.92 3.29
CA LEU A 68 26.39 -3.15 4.52
C LEU A 68 27.84 -3.29 5.00
N CYS A 69 28.36 -4.52 5.07
CA CYS A 69 29.75 -4.77 5.42
C CYS A 69 30.72 -4.06 4.46
N ARG A 70 30.42 -4.08 3.15
CA ARG A 70 31.23 -3.39 2.15
C ARG A 70 31.21 -1.88 2.35
N ARG A 71 30.02 -1.29 2.55
CA ARG A 71 29.89 0.14 2.86
C ARG A 71 30.71 0.54 4.09
N GLN A 72 30.66 -0.26 5.16
CA GLN A 72 31.41 0.02 6.38
C GLN A 72 32.94 -0.02 6.16
N LYS A 73 33.44 -0.91 5.30
CA LYS A 73 34.87 -0.99 4.95
C LYS A 73 35.33 0.17 4.07
N GLU A 74 34.53 0.56 3.10
CA GLU A 74 34.87 1.64 2.16
C GLU A 74 34.73 3.03 2.81
N GLY A 75 33.95 3.14 3.90
CA GLY A 75 33.73 4.37 4.64
C GLY A 75 32.77 5.34 3.94
N ASP A 76 32.20 6.24 4.73
CA ASP A 76 31.44 7.37 4.19
C ASP A 76 32.39 8.58 4.11
N GLU A 77 32.44 9.25 2.97
CA GLU A 77 33.14 10.53 2.85
C GLU A 77 32.15 11.65 3.21
N THR A 78 32.58 12.52 4.11
CA THR A 78 31.92 13.81 4.33
C THR A 78 32.35 14.73 3.20
N VAL A 79 31.50 14.82 2.18
CA VAL A 79 31.71 15.77 1.09
C VAL A 79 31.12 17.10 1.52
N ASP A 80 31.99 18.10 1.72
CA ASP A 80 31.58 19.46 2.04
C ASP A 80 31.10 20.15 0.75
N PHE A 81 29.83 19.93 0.40
CA PHE A 81 29.18 20.74 -0.62
C PHE A 81 28.93 22.13 -0.03
N GLY A 82 29.89 23.03 -0.23
CA GLY A 82 29.82 24.41 0.23
C GLY A 82 28.44 25.05 0.01
N HIS A 83 27.97 25.75 1.05
CA HIS A 83 26.70 26.48 1.16
C HIS A 83 25.43 25.62 1.38
N GLY A 84 25.21 25.22 2.65
CA GLY A 84 23.87 25.09 3.24
C GLY A 84 23.07 23.83 2.92
N GLY A 85 23.68 22.82 2.30
CA GLY A 85 23.06 21.52 2.05
C GLY A 85 23.16 20.55 3.24
N ASP A 86 22.20 19.62 3.35
CA ASP A 86 22.20 18.52 4.32
C ASP A 86 23.54 17.75 4.26
N HIS A 87 24.43 17.95 5.24
CA HIS A 87 25.74 17.29 5.36
C HIS A 87 25.57 15.81 5.72
N ARG A 88 24.99 15.03 4.81
CA ARG A 88 24.88 13.58 4.95
C ARG A 88 26.13 12.94 4.38
N ALA A 89 26.85 12.22 5.23
CA ALA A 89 27.99 11.40 4.81
C ALA A 89 27.56 10.49 3.64
N LYS A 90 28.25 10.62 2.50
CA LYS A 90 27.95 9.89 1.28
C LYS A 90 28.91 8.72 1.20
N SER A 91 28.40 7.50 1.03
CA SER A 91 29.28 6.35 0.92
C SER A 91 29.96 6.30 -0.44
N LYS A 92 31.26 5.99 -0.47
CA LYS A 92 32.03 5.84 -1.73
C LYS A 92 31.42 4.79 -2.65
N LEU A 93 30.82 3.75 -2.07
CA LEU A 93 30.04 2.72 -2.77
C LEU A 93 28.91 3.34 -3.60
N LEU A 94 28.18 4.32 -3.03
CA LEU A 94 27.02 4.93 -3.69
C LEU A 94 27.43 5.95 -4.77
N GLU A 95 28.65 6.46 -4.76
CA GLU A 95 29.15 7.37 -5.79
C GLU A 95 29.28 6.71 -7.16
N HIS A 96 29.53 5.40 -7.17
CA HIS A 96 29.73 4.61 -8.38
C HIS A 96 28.50 3.76 -8.73
N LEU A 97 27.42 3.86 -7.96
CA LEU A 97 26.21 3.07 -8.17
C LEU A 97 25.38 3.66 -9.32
N ILE A 98 25.39 2.99 -10.47
CA ILE A 98 24.46 3.26 -11.57
C ILE A 98 23.33 2.23 -11.51
N THR A 99 22.08 2.70 -11.46
CA THR A 99 20.88 1.86 -11.41
C THR A 99 19.89 2.25 -12.52
N GLY A 100 19.05 1.30 -12.93
CA GLY A 100 17.99 1.53 -13.91
C GLY A 100 16.90 0.48 -13.78
N ASP A 101 15.66 0.89 -13.97
CA ASP A 101 14.50 -0.01 -14.00
C ASP A 101 13.50 0.47 -15.05
N LYS A 102 12.67 -0.44 -15.56
CA LYS A 102 11.62 -0.12 -16.54
C LYS A 102 10.30 0.02 -15.82
N THR A 103 9.69 1.18 -15.94
CA THR A 103 8.33 1.42 -15.46
C THR A 103 7.38 1.52 -16.66
N TRP A 104 6.17 0.97 -16.50
CA TRP A 104 5.11 1.14 -17.49
C TRP A 104 4.63 2.59 -17.49
N LEU A 105 4.67 3.23 -18.65
CA LEU A 105 4.06 4.54 -18.85
C LEU A 105 2.64 4.36 -19.39
N HIS A 106 1.65 4.77 -18.61
CA HIS A 106 0.27 4.76 -19.06
C HIS A 106 -0.02 5.99 -19.92
N LEU A 107 -0.05 5.83 -21.24
CA LEU A 107 -0.46 6.89 -22.17
C LEU A 107 -1.99 6.90 -22.28
N SER A 108 -2.62 7.91 -21.70
CA SER A 108 -4.06 8.15 -21.86
C SER A 108 -4.28 9.45 -22.62
N THR A 109 -4.47 9.36 -23.95
CA THR A 109 -4.92 10.50 -24.75
C THR A 109 -6.43 10.38 -25.02
N PRO A 110 -7.14 11.49 -25.24
CA PRO A 110 -8.56 11.47 -25.60
C PRO A 110 -8.83 10.61 -26.84
N GLU A 111 -7.90 10.58 -27.80
CA GLU A 111 -8.00 9.79 -29.03
C GLU A 111 -7.92 8.29 -28.75
N ILE A 112 -6.94 7.83 -27.95
CA ILE A 112 -6.82 6.42 -27.53
C ILE A 112 -8.01 6.00 -26.64
N LYS A 113 -8.57 6.95 -25.89
CA LYS A 113 -9.75 6.71 -25.04
C LYS A 113 -11.04 6.61 -25.87
N ARG A 114 -11.12 7.22 -27.07
CA ARG A 114 -12.29 7.09 -27.97
C ARG A 114 -12.45 5.68 -28.52
N ASP A 115 -11.37 4.91 -28.65
CA ASP A 115 -11.46 3.48 -29.02
C ASP A 115 -12.09 2.62 -27.91
N SER A 116 -12.18 3.14 -26.68
CA SER A 116 -12.98 2.53 -25.59
C SER A 116 -14.44 2.99 -25.56
N ILE A 117 -14.83 3.96 -26.40
CA ILE A 117 -16.22 4.37 -26.62
C ILE A 117 -16.77 3.52 -27.75
N THR A 118 -17.12 2.28 -27.42
CA THR A 118 -17.92 1.45 -28.32
C THR A 118 -19.36 1.97 -28.28
N TRP A 119 -19.84 2.59 -29.36
CA TRP A 119 -21.26 2.85 -29.52
C TRP A 119 -21.99 1.52 -29.62
N LYS A 120 -22.82 1.21 -28.62
CA LYS A 120 -23.62 -0.01 -28.59
C LYS A 120 -25.03 0.29 -29.08
N HIS A 121 -25.59 -0.62 -29.86
CA HIS A 121 -27.01 -0.59 -30.18
C HIS A 121 -27.85 -0.77 -28.88
N PRO A 122 -29.03 -0.15 -28.74
CA PRO A 122 -29.87 -0.30 -27.56
C PRO A 122 -30.25 -1.75 -27.22
N SER A 123 -30.29 -2.64 -28.22
CA SER A 123 -30.53 -4.08 -28.04
C SER A 123 -29.26 -4.88 -27.68
N SER A 124 -28.09 -4.25 -27.62
CA SER A 124 -26.85 -4.92 -27.27
C SER A 124 -26.85 -5.30 -25.78
N PRO A 125 -26.39 -6.51 -25.43
CA PRO A 125 -26.21 -6.89 -24.03
C PRO A 125 -25.30 -5.90 -23.28
N ALA A 126 -25.70 -5.55 -22.06
CA ALA A 126 -24.91 -4.71 -21.17
C ALA A 126 -23.54 -5.38 -20.93
N ALA A 127 -22.46 -4.61 -21.00
CA ALA A 127 -21.14 -5.14 -20.70
C ALA A 127 -21.13 -5.64 -19.25
N LYS A 128 -20.90 -6.94 -19.05
CA LYS A 128 -20.70 -7.51 -17.72
C LYS A 128 -19.40 -6.94 -17.17
N LYS A 129 -19.50 -5.94 -16.30
CA LYS A 129 -18.34 -5.38 -15.61
C LYS A 129 -17.59 -6.53 -14.94
N PHE A 130 -16.30 -6.63 -15.21
CA PHE A 130 -15.42 -7.59 -14.56
C PHE A 130 -15.48 -7.32 -13.06
N LYS A 131 -16.02 -8.27 -12.29
CA LYS A 131 -15.95 -8.23 -10.82
C LYS A 131 -14.64 -8.87 -10.43
N VAL A 132 -13.70 -8.07 -9.94
CA VAL A 132 -12.51 -8.56 -9.24
C VAL A 132 -13.04 -9.28 -7.98
N LYS A 133 -12.74 -10.58 -7.86
CA LYS A 133 -13.03 -11.36 -6.65
C LYS A 133 -12.01 -11.05 -5.57
#